data_AF-A0A8H4SHP5-F1
#
_entry.id   AF-A0A8H4SHP5-F1
#
_cell.length_a   1.000
_cell.length_b   1.000
_cell.length_c   1.000
_cell.angle_alpha   90.00
_cell.angle_beta   90.00
_cell.angle_gamma   90.00
#
_symmetry.space_group_name_H-M   'P 1'
#
loop_
_entity.id
_entity.type
_entity.pdbx_description
1 polymer ?
#
loop_
_entity_poly.entity_id
_entity_poly.type
_entity_poly.pdbx_seq_one_letter_code
_entity_poly.pdbx_strand_id
1 'polypeptide(L)'
;MAPMAIGDPDDEVVSKSLPTIHLDLLRTGNATESKKLLHACQTQGFFYLDLTSDTELCKQWEDLLLVMKQYFTQPLDVKMQDANGSDNYGYEPIGTEEGPIPKTRDGYESLKISRREFLQGSTELTTSISSQSDLFFSFIQNAHTITIMILAQLSLQLGLGGSSSFESYHTDPGPSFSTLGLLRYPKHDDDVPLTSLGHNKHTDVGSLTFLLAQQWGLQFLSPQTNRWELLEPRPGHAIINVGDSLRFPSKDKLASVVHRVIPIKGKQDEDRYSIAYFLRLNDDVTFNDSRGKTWTARGWHDFKFDVFKSPSTLDVTGQFLTGMMEENDRLVGNGGYRATVARDRHTSRMLQGF
;
A
#
# COMPACT_ATOMS: atom_id res chain seq x y z
N MET A 1 -28.56 2.87 -10.70
CA MET A 1 -27.55 2.78 -11.78
C MET A 1 -26.92 1.41 -11.64
N ALA A 2 -26.72 0.68 -12.74
CA ALA A 2 -26.02 -0.60 -12.68
C ALA A 2 -24.58 -0.38 -12.16
N PRO A 3 -24.01 -1.31 -11.38
CA PRO A 3 -22.58 -1.24 -11.06
C PRO A 3 -21.80 -1.15 -12.37
N MET A 4 -20.84 -0.22 -12.46
CA MET A 4 -19.94 -0.12 -13.61
C MET A 4 -19.24 -1.48 -13.76
N ALA A 5 -19.44 -2.12 -14.92
CA ALA A 5 -18.93 -3.46 -15.16
C ALA A 5 -17.39 -3.41 -15.18
N ILE A 6 -16.76 -4.19 -14.30
CA ILE A 6 -15.31 -4.39 -14.30
C ILE A 6 -14.93 -4.89 -15.71
N GLY A 7 -14.02 -4.19 -16.40
CA GLY A 7 -13.49 -4.62 -17.70
C GLY A 7 -14.12 -3.97 -18.95
N ASP A 8 -14.79 -2.83 -18.81
CA ASP A 8 -15.15 -2.00 -19.97
C ASP A 8 -13.87 -1.38 -20.58
N PRO A 9 -13.63 -1.38 -21.91
CA PRO A 9 -12.47 -0.71 -22.52
C PRO A 9 -12.31 0.78 -22.16
N ASP A 10 -13.36 1.45 -21.67
CA ASP A 10 -13.28 2.80 -21.10
C ASP A 10 -12.59 2.86 -19.70
N ASP A 11 -12.32 1.72 -19.04
CA ASP A 11 -11.57 1.59 -17.77
C ASP A 11 -10.03 1.62 -17.95
N GLU A 12 -9.51 1.69 -19.19
CA GLU A 12 -8.07 1.66 -19.47
C GLU A 12 -7.40 3.05 -19.44
N VAL A 13 -7.84 3.94 -18.56
CA VAL A 13 -7.20 5.26 -18.42
C VAL A 13 -5.87 5.11 -17.68
N VAL A 14 -4.75 5.16 -18.40
CA VAL A 14 -3.42 5.23 -17.77
C VAL A 14 -3.23 6.59 -17.10
N SER A 15 -2.85 6.60 -15.82
CA SER A 15 -2.63 7.83 -15.08
C SER A 15 -1.46 8.61 -15.66
N LYS A 16 -1.69 9.90 -15.92
CA LYS A 16 -0.66 10.84 -16.40
C LYS A 16 -0.19 11.82 -15.33
N SER A 17 -0.81 11.79 -14.14
CA SER A 17 -0.69 12.84 -13.13
C SER A 17 0.07 12.43 -11.87
N LEU A 18 0.51 11.18 -11.76
CA LEU A 18 1.26 10.75 -10.58
C LEU A 18 2.67 11.37 -10.57
N PRO A 19 3.04 12.08 -9.49
CA PRO A 19 4.35 12.67 -9.37
C PRO A 19 5.41 11.59 -9.16
N THR A 20 6.60 11.82 -9.72
CA THR A 20 7.81 11.06 -9.38
C THR A 20 8.58 11.80 -8.30
N ILE A 21 8.95 11.11 -7.23
CA ILE A 21 9.81 11.58 -6.15
C ILE A 21 11.17 10.91 -6.29
N HIS A 22 12.28 11.64 -6.19
CA HIS A 22 13.62 11.10 -6.37
C HIS A 22 14.25 10.71 -5.02
N LEU A 23 14.67 9.45 -4.90
CA LEU A 23 15.19 8.90 -3.64
C LEU A 23 16.51 9.56 -3.20
N ASP A 24 17.42 9.86 -4.13
CA ASP A 24 18.69 10.55 -3.87
C ASP A 24 18.48 11.97 -3.32
N LEU A 25 17.52 12.71 -3.88
CA LEU A 25 17.14 14.04 -3.41
C LEU A 25 16.50 13.99 -2.01
N LEU A 26 15.67 12.99 -1.71
CA LEU A 26 15.15 12.81 -0.36
C LEU A 26 16.26 12.48 0.64
N ARG A 27 17.21 11.61 0.28
CA ARG A 27 18.36 11.23 1.13
C ARG A 27 19.26 12.42 1.47
N THR A 28 19.37 13.39 0.56
CA THR A 28 20.14 14.61 0.77
C THR A 28 19.33 15.73 1.46
N GLY A 29 18.07 15.46 1.85
CA GLY A 29 17.21 16.42 2.54
C GLY A 29 16.76 17.58 1.65
N ASN A 30 16.63 17.36 0.34
CA ASN A 30 16.24 18.39 -0.60
C ASN A 30 14.83 18.95 -0.28
N ALA A 31 14.77 20.22 0.12
CA ALA A 31 13.53 20.85 0.56
C ALA A 31 12.44 20.94 -0.53
N THR A 32 12.81 21.06 -1.80
CA THR A 32 11.84 21.07 -2.92
C THR A 32 11.23 19.69 -3.09
N GLU A 33 12.05 18.65 -3.00
CA GLU A 33 11.59 17.27 -3.12
C GLU A 33 10.72 16.86 -1.93
N SER A 34 11.06 17.27 -0.70
CA SER A 34 10.22 17.04 0.48
C SER A 34 8.86 17.73 0.37
N LYS A 35 8.78 18.94 -0.21
CA LYS A 35 7.50 19.62 -0.47
C LYS A 35 6.67 18.89 -1.53
N LYS A 36 7.33 18.41 -2.59
CA LYS A 36 6.70 17.61 -3.64
C LYS A 36 6.14 16.30 -3.09
N LEU A 37 6.90 15.64 -2.22
CA LEU A 37 6.48 14.45 -1.47
C LEU A 37 5.24 14.73 -0.64
N LEU A 38 5.24 15.79 0.19
CA LEU A 38 4.05 16.16 0.97
C LEU A 38 2.84 16.42 0.06
N HIS A 39 3.03 17.18 -1.01
CA HIS A 39 1.96 17.49 -1.96
C HIS A 39 1.38 16.23 -2.62
N ALA A 40 2.23 15.27 -3.00
CA ALA A 40 1.80 13.99 -3.56
C ALA A 40 0.95 13.19 -2.56
N CYS A 41 1.42 13.07 -1.32
CA CYS A 41 0.67 12.39 -0.25
C CYS A 41 -0.66 13.09 0.07
N GLN A 42 -0.74 14.42 -0.06
CA GLN A 42 -1.97 15.18 0.20
C GLN A 42 -3.00 15.07 -0.92
N THR A 43 -2.56 15.01 -2.18
CA THR A 43 -3.46 15.17 -3.34
C THR A 43 -3.75 13.88 -4.10
N GLN A 44 -2.79 12.97 -4.13
CA GLN A 44 -2.87 11.72 -4.89
C GLN A 44 -2.88 10.49 -3.98
N GLY A 45 -2.21 10.55 -2.82
CA GLY A 45 -1.99 9.40 -1.95
C GLY A 45 -1.05 8.32 -2.52
N PHE A 46 -0.73 8.42 -3.81
CA PHE A 46 0.21 7.60 -4.57
C PHE A 46 1.30 8.49 -5.18
N PHE A 47 2.51 7.94 -5.33
CA PHE A 47 3.59 8.53 -6.12
C PHE A 47 4.57 7.46 -6.58
N TYR A 48 5.32 7.76 -7.64
CA TYR A 48 6.48 6.96 -8.00
C TYR A 48 7.67 7.42 -7.17
N LEU A 49 8.48 6.49 -6.67
CA LEU A 49 9.78 6.76 -6.07
C LEU A 49 10.86 6.25 -7.04
N ASP A 50 11.62 7.17 -7.62
CA ASP A 50 12.73 6.87 -8.51
C ASP A 50 13.90 6.30 -7.70
N LEU A 51 14.23 5.04 -7.99
CA LEU A 51 15.30 4.26 -7.38
C LEU A 51 16.52 4.14 -8.30
N THR A 52 16.53 4.76 -9.48
CA THR A 52 17.56 4.53 -10.50
C THR A 52 18.97 4.91 -10.05
N SER A 53 19.08 5.82 -9.07
CA SER A 53 20.34 6.17 -8.40
C SER A 53 20.84 5.10 -7.40
N ASP A 54 19.98 4.17 -7.01
CA ASP A 54 20.27 3.11 -6.04
C ASP A 54 20.35 1.75 -6.76
N THR A 55 21.51 1.49 -7.35
CA THR A 55 21.76 0.29 -8.15
C THR A 55 21.67 -0.99 -7.32
N GLU A 56 22.01 -0.93 -6.03
CA GLU A 56 21.94 -2.10 -5.14
C GLU A 56 20.49 -2.48 -4.86
N LEU A 57 19.62 -1.51 -4.54
CA LEU A 57 18.20 -1.77 -4.33
C LEU A 57 17.51 -2.26 -5.61
N CYS A 58 17.88 -1.72 -6.78
CA CYS A 58 17.40 -2.21 -8.07
C CYS A 58 17.84 -3.66 -8.32
N LYS A 59 19.08 -4.02 -7.99
CA LYS A 59 19.56 -5.41 -8.08
C LYS A 59 18.83 -6.33 -7.10
N GLN A 60 18.58 -5.89 -5.87
CA GLN A 60 17.79 -6.67 -4.89
C GLN A 60 16.37 -6.95 -5.38
N TRP A 61 15.75 -5.99 -6.08
CA TRP A 61 14.45 -6.22 -6.73
C TRP A 61 14.55 -7.36 -7.76
N GLU A 62 15.52 -7.32 -8.67
CA GLU A 62 15.74 -8.37 -9.66
C GLU A 62 15.98 -9.75 -9.00
N ASP A 63 16.83 -9.80 -7.98
CA ASP A 63 17.14 -11.01 -7.23
C ASP A 63 15.88 -11.58 -6.54
N LEU A 64 15.04 -10.73 -5.92
CA LEU A 64 13.78 -11.14 -5.32
C LEU A 64 12.78 -11.69 -6.36
N LEU A 65 12.70 -11.08 -7.54
CA LEU A 65 11.83 -11.58 -8.61
C LEU A 65 12.25 -12.97 -9.09
N LEU A 66 13.56 -13.26 -9.14
CA LEU A 66 14.05 -14.60 -9.47
C LEU A 66 13.64 -15.62 -8.40
N VAL A 67 13.78 -15.28 -7.12
CA VAL A 67 13.32 -16.11 -6.01
C VAL A 67 11.81 -16.35 -6.08
N MET A 68 11.00 -15.31 -6.35
CA MET A 68 9.55 -15.44 -6.48
C MET A 68 9.17 -16.39 -7.63
N LYS A 69 9.79 -16.26 -8.80
CA LYS A 69 9.53 -17.14 -9.95
C LYS A 69 9.84 -18.60 -9.63
N GLN A 70 10.95 -18.86 -8.94
CA GLN A 70 11.30 -20.20 -8.48
C GLN A 70 10.32 -20.72 -7.42
N TYR A 71 9.96 -19.87 -6.44
CA TYR A 71 9.08 -20.28 -5.35
C TYR A 71 7.68 -20.62 -5.83
N PHE A 72 7.05 -19.74 -6.61
CA PHE A 72 5.64 -19.89 -6.96
C PHE A 72 5.37 -20.95 -8.04
N THR A 73 6.40 -21.35 -8.80
CA THR A 73 6.31 -22.46 -9.76
C THR A 73 6.31 -23.84 -9.09
N GLN A 74 6.62 -23.91 -7.79
CA GLN A 74 6.55 -25.16 -7.04
C GLN A 74 5.10 -25.69 -6.94
N PRO A 75 4.93 -27.02 -6.82
CA PRO A 75 3.64 -27.64 -6.52
C PRO A 75 2.96 -27.04 -5.28
N LEU A 76 1.63 -27.00 -5.28
CA LEU A 76 0.85 -26.39 -4.19
C LEU A 76 1.15 -27.06 -2.83
N ASP A 77 1.27 -28.38 -2.78
CA ASP A 77 1.59 -29.14 -1.57
C ASP A 77 2.95 -28.78 -0.98
N VAL A 78 3.92 -28.38 -1.81
CA VAL A 78 5.22 -27.86 -1.36
C VAL A 78 5.06 -26.47 -0.76
N LYS A 79 4.39 -25.54 -1.45
CA LYS A 79 4.16 -24.17 -0.94
C LYS A 79 3.33 -24.15 0.34
N MET A 80 2.35 -25.06 0.45
CA MET A 80 1.53 -25.21 1.66
C MET A 80 2.31 -25.64 2.90
N GLN A 81 3.57 -26.10 2.77
CA GLN A 81 4.44 -26.34 3.94
C GLN A 81 4.85 -25.04 4.64
N ASP A 82 4.83 -23.90 3.94
CA ASP A 82 5.08 -22.58 4.51
C ASP A 82 3.79 -21.92 5.04
N ALA A 83 2.64 -22.56 4.94
CA ALA A 83 1.38 -22.02 5.46
C ALA A 83 1.29 -22.22 6.98
N ASN A 84 1.02 -21.15 7.73
CA ASN A 84 0.94 -21.18 9.19
C ASN A 84 -0.34 -20.53 9.77
N GLY A 85 -1.25 -20.07 8.91
CA GLY A 85 -2.51 -19.41 9.30
C GLY A 85 -2.38 -17.97 9.80
N SER A 86 -1.19 -17.37 9.73
CA SER A 86 -0.95 -15.97 10.08
C SER A 86 -1.23 -15.05 8.90
N ASP A 87 -1.93 -13.94 9.15
CA ASP A 87 -2.18 -12.90 8.15
C ASP A 87 -0.91 -12.13 7.72
N ASN A 88 0.22 -12.37 8.39
CA ASN A 88 1.44 -11.57 8.28
C ASN A 88 2.71 -12.37 7.99
N TYR A 89 2.63 -13.69 7.95
CA TYR A 89 3.79 -14.55 7.83
C TYR A 89 3.41 -15.88 7.18
N GLY A 90 4.25 -16.42 6.30
CA GLY A 90 3.99 -17.69 5.63
C GLY A 90 3.19 -17.55 4.32
N TYR A 91 2.84 -18.69 3.76
CA TYR A 91 2.18 -18.80 2.46
C TYR A 91 0.66 -18.81 2.56
N GLU A 92 0.01 -18.12 1.63
CA GLU A 92 -1.44 -18.10 1.42
C GLU A 92 -1.76 -18.49 -0.04
N PRO A 93 -2.61 -19.52 -0.25
CA PRO A 93 -3.00 -19.94 -1.59
C PRO A 93 -4.03 -18.99 -2.21
N ILE A 94 -4.22 -19.12 -3.53
CA ILE A 94 -5.28 -18.44 -4.27
C ILE A 94 -6.64 -18.68 -3.62
N GLY A 95 -7.41 -17.61 -3.49
CA GLY A 95 -8.77 -17.62 -2.99
C GLY A 95 -8.89 -17.67 -1.47
N THR A 96 -7.88 -17.13 -0.77
CA THR A 96 -7.90 -16.97 0.68
C THR A 96 -8.85 -15.83 1.09
N GLU A 97 -8.90 -14.76 0.31
CA GLU A 97 -9.71 -13.55 0.51
C GLU A 97 -10.92 -13.49 -0.45
N GLU A 98 -11.81 -12.52 -0.26
CA GLU A 98 -12.91 -12.28 -1.19
C GLU A 98 -12.44 -11.47 -2.40
N GLY A 99 -12.80 -11.91 -3.60
CA GLY A 99 -12.37 -11.29 -4.86
C GLY A 99 -13.08 -9.96 -5.17
N PRO A 100 -12.70 -9.28 -6.27
CA PRO A 100 -13.29 -8.01 -6.67
C PRO A 100 -14.80 -8.03 -6.96
N ILE A 101 -15.35 -9.22 -7.24
CA ILE A 101 -16.78 -9.43 -7.39
C ILE A 101 -17.33 -9.98 -6.06
N PRO A 102 -18.39 -9.39 -5.47
CA PRO A 102 -18.90 -9.85 -4.19
C PRO A 102 -19.22 -11.36 -4.18
N LYS A 103 -18.86 -12.02 -3.07
CA LYS A 103 -19.00 -13.47 -2.84
C LYS A 103 -18.16 -14.36 -3.75
N THR A 104 -17.15 -13.80 -4.42
CA THR A 104 -16.14 -14.56 -5.17
C THR A 104 -14.83 -14.65 -4.39
N ARG A 105 -13.85 -15.37 -4.92
CA ARG A 105 -12.52 -15.52 -4.31
C ARG A 105 -11.47 -14.72 -5.09
N ASP A 106 -10.44 -14.24 -4.41
CA ASP A 106 -9.31 -13.57 -5.07
C ASP A 106 -8.61 -14.48 -6.08
N GLY A 107 -7.79 -13.87 -6.93
CA GLY A 107 -7.03 -14.55 -7.97
C GLY A 107 -5.52 -14.53 -7.74
N TYR A 108 -5.03 -14.46 -6.50
CA TYR A 108 -3.59 -14.36 -6.23
C TYR A 108 -3.14 -15.22 -5.06
N GLU A 109 -1.90 -15.66 -5.12
CA GLU A 109 -1.22 -16.30 -3.99
C GLU A 109 -0.17 -15.36 -3.41
N SER A 110 0.16 -15.53 -2.13
CA SER A 110 1.16 -14.72 -1.47
C SER A 110 2.10 -15.53 -0.57
N LEU A 111 3.33 -15.05 -0.44
CA LEU A 111 4.28 -15.46 0.60
C LEU A 111 4.65 -14.21 1.38
N LYS A 112 4.36 -14.21 2.68
CA LYS A 112 4.62 -13.08 3.58
C LYS A 112 5.80 -13.38 4.49
N ILE A 113 6.71 -12.43 4.60
CA ILE A 113 7.88 -12.52 5.45
C ILE A 113 7.84 -11.43 6.51
N SER A 114 7.57 -11.84 7.75
CA SER A 114 7.35 -10.94 8.87
C SER A 114 8.67 -10.31 9.34
N ARG A 115 8.71 -8.98 9.40
CA ARG A 115 9.86 -8.27 9.97
C ARG A 115 10.06 -8.61 11.44
N ARG A 116 8.96 -8.79 12.18
CA ARG A 116 9.00 -9.15 13.61
C ARG A 116 9.69 -10.49 13.82
N GLU A 117 9.28 -11.50 13.06
CA GLU A 117 9.85 -12.84 13.16
C GLU A 117 11.33 -12.84 12.80
N PHE A 118 11.73 -12.06 11.79
CA PHE A 118 13.15 -11.89 11.46
C PHE A 118 13.96 -11.22 12.57
N LEU A 119 13.44 -10.16 13.19
CA LEU A 119 14.14 -9.52 14.31
C LEU A 119 14.26 -10.44 15.53
N GLN A 120 13.39 -11.44 15.65
CA GLN A 120 13.45 -12.48 16.68
C GLN A 120 14.33 -13.68 16.29
N GLY A 121 14.82 -13.74 15.04
CA GLY A 121 15.65 -14.83 14.53
C GLY A 121 14.88 -16.11 14.20
N SER A 122 13.58 -16.01 13.88
CA SER A 122 12.74 -17.15 13.53
C SER A 122 13.20 -17.87 12.27
N THR A 123 13.01 -19.19 12.23
CA THR A 123 13.38 -20.10 11.13
C THR A 123 12.21 -20.94 10.62
N GLU A 124 10.97 -20.54 10.89
CA GLU A 124 9.76 -21.34 10.64
C GLU A 124 9.41 -21.56 9.15
N LEU A 125 10.14 -20.94 8.21
CA LEU A 125 9.96 -21.14 6.77
C LEU A 125 10.81 -22.32 6.26
N THR A 126 10.36 -22.95 5.18
CA THR A 126 11.04 -24.08 4.51
C THR A 126 12.52 -23.77 4.19
N THR A 127 13.33 -24.82 3.97
CA THR A 127 14.75 -24.68 3.64
C THR A 127 14.98 -23.83 2.39
N SER A 128 14.10 -23.92 1.38
CA SER A 128 14.22 -23.13 0.14
C SER A 128 14.12 -21.63 0.42
N ILE A 129 13.18 -21.20 1.26
CA ILE A 129 12.97 -19.80 1.61
C ILE A 129 13.99 -19.32 2.65
N SER A 130 14.27 -20.14 3.66
CA SER A 130 15.28 -19.80 4.67
C SER A 130 16.69 -19.70 4.09
N SER A 131 17.00 -20.36 2.96
CA SER A 131 18.27 -20.17 2.24
C SER A 131 18.43 -18.78 1.62
N GLN A 132 17.34 -18.03 1.46
CA GLN A 132 17.32 -16.66 0.90
C GLN A 132 17.07 -15.60 1.99
N SER A 133 17.17 -15.96 3.27
CA SER A 133 16.87 -15.09 4.41
C SER A 133 17.63 -13.76 4.37
N ASP A 134 18.90 -13.78 4.01
CA ASP A 134 19.75 -12.57 3.93
C ASP A 134 19.22 -11.57 2.88
N LEU A 135 18.73 -12.06 1.73
CA LEU A 135 18.14 -11.22 0.69
C LEU A 135 16.84 -10.58 1.19
N PHE A 136 15.94 -11.37 1.79
CA PHE A 136 14.69 -10.85 2.35
C PHE A 136 14.94 -9.84 3.47
N PHE A 137 15.84 -10.15 4.39
CA PHE A 137 16.16 -9.28 5.51
C PHE A 137 16.82 -7.98 5.05
N SER A 138 17.79 -8.06 4.12
CA SER A 138 18.43 -6.87 3.56
C SER A 138 17.43 -5.97 2.85
N PHE A 139 16.55 -6.54 2.02
CA PHE A 139 15.50 -5.77 1.36
C PHE A 139 14.51 -5.15 2.36
N ILE A 140 14.05 -5.90 3.36
CA ILE A 140 13.19 -5.39 4.44
C ILE A 140 13.86 -4.22 5.16
N GLN A 141 15.13 -4.33 5.49
CA GLN A 141 15.88 -3.25 6.15
C GLN A 141 15.97 -2.00 5.26
N ASN A 142 16.24 -2.17 3.97
CA ASN A 142 16.29 -1.06 3.01
C ASN A 142 14.92 -0.39 2.84
N ALA A 143 13.87 -1.16 2.57
CA ALA A 143 12.51 -0.65 2.41
C ALA A 143 11.99 0.02 3.69
N HIS A 144 12.28 -0.57 4.86
CA HIS A 144 11.97 0.02 6.16
C HIS A 144 12.70 1.36 6.35
N THR A 145 13.99 1.42 6.09
CA THR A 145 14.78 2.66 6.23
C THR A 145 14.24 3.77 5.32
N ILE A 146 13.92 3.45 4.07
CA ILE A 146 13.35 4.40 3.10
C ILE A 146 11.98 4.90 3.55
N THR A 147 11.10 4.00 4.00
CA THR A 147 9.75 4.37 4.45
C THR A 147 9.78 5.21 5.74
N ILE A 148 10.66 4.88 6.69
CA ILE A 148 10.89 5.72 7.88
C ILE A 148 11.45 7.10 7.52
N MET A 149 12.38 7.18 6.57
CA MET A 149 12.88 8.46 6.06
C MET A 149 11.76 9.32 5.43
N ILE A 150 10.88 8.70 4.64
CA ILE A 150 9.71 9.37 4.07
C ILE A 150 8.80 9.91 5.18
N LEU A 151 8.52 9.10 6.22
CA LEU A 151 7.73 9.54 7.37
C LEU A 151 8.38 10.74 8.08
N ALA A 152 9.69 10.71 8.33
CA ALA A 152 10.41 11.81 8.97
C ALA A 152 10.34 13.10 8.14
N GLN A 153 10.46 13.01 6.81
CA GLN A 153 10.29 14.16 5.92
C GLN A 153 8.87 14.72 5.96
N LEU A 154 7.85 13.85 6.00
CA LEU A 154 6.45 14.28 6.15
C LEU A 154 6.19 14.94 7.51
N SER A 155 6.73 14.38 8.60
CA SER A 155 6.70 14.98 9.95
C SER A 155 7.27 16.39 9.92
N LEU A 156 8.46 16.55 9.34
CA LEU A 156 9.12 17.85 9.22
C LEU A 156 8.29 18.86 8.41
N GLN A 157 7.77 18.47 7.24
CA GLN A 157 6.97 19.36 6.39
C GLN A 157 5.63 19.76 7.04
N LEU A 158 5.09 18.93 7.92
CA LEU A 158 3.87 19.21 8.68
C LEU A 158 4.14 19.91 10.03
N GLY A 159 5.41 20.17 10.38
CA GLY A 159 5.80 20.79 11.64
C GLY A 159 5.51 19.89 12.86
N LEU A 160 5.54 18.57 12.68
CA LEU A 160 5.39 17.59 13.77
C LEU A 160 6.73 17.37 14.48
N GLY A 161 6.67 17.04 15.77
CA GLY A 161 7.87 16.81 16.58
C GLY A 161 7.62 15.91 17.80
N GLY A 162 8.69 15.33 18.33
CA GLY A 162 8.62 14.41 19.47
C GLY A 162 7.71 13.21 19.20
N SER A 163 6.83 12.89 20.16
CA SER A 163 5.86 11.77 20.07
C SER A 163 4.72 11.98 19.07
N SER A 164 4.65 13.16 18.42
CA SER A 164 3.69 13.41 17.34
C SER A 164 4.26 13.14 15.95
N SER A 165 5.55 12.88 15.85
CA SER A 165 6.22 12.59 14.57
C SER A 165 5.85 11.19 14.11
N PHE A 166 5.56 11.00 12.83
CA PHE A 166 5.06 9.73 12.30
C PHE A 166 6.04 8.57 12.48
N GLU A 167 7.34 8.82 12.36
CA GLU A 167 8.39 7.85 12.58
C GLU A 167 8.47 7.36 14.04
N SER A 168 7.97 8.14 15.00
CA SER A 168 7.94 7.74 16.42
C SER A 168 6.95 6.61 16.72
N TYR A 169 6.04 6.31 15.78
CA TYR A 169 5.09 5.20 15.87
C TYR A 169 5.63 3.87 15.33
N HIS A 170 6.90 3.82 14.94
CA HIS A 170 7.53 2.69 14.27
C HIS A 170 8.88 2.34 14.91
N THR A 171 8.97 2.43 16.23
CA THR A 171 10.22 2.23 16.96
C THR A 171 10.53 0.75 17.16
N ASP A 172 11.81 0.39 17.06
CA ASP A 172 12.34 -0.90 17.48
C ASP A 172 12.72 -0.85 18.97
N PRO A 173 12.58 -1.95 19.73
CA PRO A 173 12.08 -3.27 19.32
C PRO A 173 10.55 -3.41 19.41
N GLY A 174 9.79 -2.30 19.30
CA GLY A 174 8.34 -2.31 19.42
C GLY A 174 7.69 -3.28 18.42
N PRO A 175 6.76 -4.15 18.85
CA PRO A 175 6.12 -5.10 17.95
C PRO A 175 5.28 -4.36 16.92
N SER A 176 5.40 -4.70 15.64
CA SER A 176 4.50 -4.25 14.57
C SER A 176 4.17 -5.42 13.65
N PHE A 177 3.13 -5.29 12.85
CA PHE A 177 2.80 -6.25 11.79
C PHE A 177 3.42 -5.85 10.43
N SER A 178 4.54 -5.12 10.45
CA SER A 178 5.24 -4.80 9.20
C SER A 178 5.76 -6.07 8.54
N THR A 179 5.50 -6.24 7.25
CA THR A 179 5.78 -7.49 6.53
C THR A 179 6.16 -7.23 5.07
N LEU A 180 7.02 -8.09 4.53
CA LEU A 180 7.30 -8.19 3.10
C LEU A 180 6.33 -9.19 2.48
N GLY A 181 5.42 -8.72 1.65
CA GLY A 181 4.56 -9.57 0.82
C GLY A 181 5.18 -9.79 -0.55
N LEU A 182 5.31 -11.05 -0.94
CA LEU A 182 5.59 -11.48 -2.31
C LEU A 182 4.27 -11.99 -2.88
N LEU A 183 3.73 -11.36 -3.92
CA LEU A 183 2.43 -11.71 -4.49
C LEU A 183 2.59 -12.16 -5.94
N ARG A 184 1.87 -13.23 -6.30
CA ARG A 184 1.74 -13.69 -7.69
C ARG A 184 0.28 -13.73 -8.10
N TYR A 185 0.01 -13.12 -9.24
CA TYR A 185 -1.25 -13.14 -9.95
C TYR A 185 -1.02 -13.98 -11.20
N PRO A 186 -1.54 -15.21 -11.28
CA PRO A 186 -1.32 -16.06 -12.45
C PRO A 186 -1.78 -15.39 -13.74
N LYS A 187 -1.16 -15.77 -14.84
CA LYS A 187 -1.67 -15.50 -16.18
C LYS A 187 -3.04 -16.17 -16.34
N HIS A 188 -3.96 -15.45 -16.97
CA HIS A 188 -5.26 -15.98 -17.34
C HIS A 188 -5.48 -15.82 -18.85
N ASP A 189 -6.25 -16.72 -19.44
CA ASP A 189 -6.73 -16.54 -20.79
C ASP A 189 -7.78 -15.41 -20.83
N ASP A 190 -7.87 -14.73 -21.98
CA ASP A 190 -8.75 -13.57 -22.21
C ASP A 190 -10.25 -13.85 -22.01
N ASP A 191 -10.62 -15.13 -21.90
CA ASP A 191 -12.00 -15.63 -21.80
C ASP A 191 -12.39 -16.03 -20.36
N VAL A 192 -11.46 -15.93 -19.40
CA VAL A 192 -11.74 -16.25 -17.98
C VAL A 192 -12.64 -15.16 -17.39
N PRO A 193 -13.79 -15.52 -16.79
CA PRO A 193 -14.63 -14.55 -16.09
C PRO A 193 -13.86 -13.80 -15.01
N LEU A 194 -14.01 -12.48 -14.92
CA LEU A 194 -13.40 -11.62 -13.88
C LEU A 194 -13.82 -11.98 -12.45
N THR A 195 -14.70 -12.96 -12.27
CA THR A 195 -15.25 -13.46 -11.00
C THR A 195 -14.26 -14.25 -10.16
N SER A 196 -12.97 -14.26 -10.49
CA SER A 196 -11.93 -14.97 -9.72
C SER A 196 -10.55 -14.35 -9.91
N LEU A 197 -10.49 -13.07 -10.27
CA LEU A 197 -9.31 -12.44 -10.82
C LEU A 197 -8.91 -11.21 -10.02
N GLY A 198 -7.65 -11.14 -9.60
CA GLY A 198 -7.08 -9.95 -8.99
C GLY A 198 -7.31 -9.80 -7.48
N HIS A 199 -7.13 -8.58 -6.99
CA HIS A 199 -7.24 -8.19 -5.59
C HIS A 199 -8.32 -7.11 -5.46
N ASN A 200 -9.28 -7.32 -4.56
CA ASN A 200 -10.46 -6.49 -4.36
C ASN A 200 -10.10 -5.01 -4.09
N LYS A 201 -11.04 -4.09 -4.33
CA LYS A 201 -10.82 -2.66 -4.02
C LYS A 201 -10.65 -2.45 -2.52
N HIS A 202 -9.58 -1.79 -2.11
CA HIS A 202 -9.30 -1.52 -0.71
C HIS A 202 -8.41 -0.29 -0.54
N THR A 203 -8.29 0.20 0.69
CA THR A 203 -7.12 0.99 1.12
C THR A 203 -6.15 0.08 1.88
N ASP A 204 -4.89 0.46 1.98
CA ASP A 204 -3.95 -0.30 2.80
C ASP A 204 -4.18 -0.09 4.30
N VAL A 205 -4.01 -1.15 5.08
CA VAL A 205 -4.14 -1.14 6.56
C VAL A 205 -3.06 -0.27 7.21
N GLY A 206 -1.83 -0.36 6.68
CA GLY A 206 -0.61 0.20 7.26
C GLY A 206 -0.45 1.71 7.11
N SER A 207 0.78 2.18 7.30
CA SER A 207 1.15 3.59 7.19
C SER A 207 1.62 3.93 5.78
N LEU A 208 2.55 3.15 5.24
CA LEU A 208 3.04 3.26 3.87
C LEU A 208 3.22 1.87 3.28
N THR A 209 2.95 1.75 1.99
CA THR A 209 3.30 0.57 1.20
C THR A 209 4.37 0.96 0.20
N PHE A 210 5.49 0.22 0.21
CA PHE A 210 6.53 0.30 -0.81
C PHE A 210 6.34 -0.86 -1.77
N LEU A 211 5.93 -0.58 -3.01
CA LEU A 211 5.55 -1.59 -3.99
C LEU A 211 6.48 -1.58 -5.20
N LEU A 212 6.91 -2.77 -5.60
CA LEU A 212 7.66 -3.03 -6.82
C LEU A 212 6.85 -3.95 -7.72
N ALA A 213 6.63 -3.55 -8.97
CA ALA A 213 5.92 -4.35 -9.97
C ALA A 213 6.40 -4.00 -11.39
N GLN A 214 6.57 -5.02 -12.24
CA GLN A 214 6.97 -4.84 -13.65
C GLN A 214 5.80 -4.99 -14.62
N GLN A 215 4.72 -5.65 -14.18
CA GLN A 215 3.54 -5.92 -15.00
C GLN A 215 2.38 -4.98 -14.65
N TRP A 216 1.54 -4.70 -15.65
CA TRP A 216 0.31 -3.94 -15.50
C TRP A 216 -0.70 -4.64 -14.58
N GLY A 217 -1.67 -3.88 -14.06
CA GLY A 217 -2.84 -4.43 -13.37
C GLY A 217 -3.26 -3.65 -12.12
N LEU A 218 -2.34 -2.86 -11.53
CA LEU A 218 -2.68 -1.98 -10.41
C LEU A 218 -3.49 -0.78 -10.91
N GLN A 219 -4.66 -0.59 -10.30
CA GLN A 219 -5.51 0.58 -10.50
C GLN A 219 -5.77 1.29 -9.19
N PHE A 220 -5.91 2.61 -9.24
CA PHE A 220 -6.35 3.42 -8.11
C PHE A 220 -7.52 4.31 -8.50
N LEU A 221 -8.41 4.59 -7.55
CA LEU A 221 -9.49 5.54 -7.73
C LEU A 221 -8.94 6.96 -7.51
N SER A 222 -8.62 7.64 -8.61
CA SER A 222 -7.94 8.94 -8.58
C SER A 222 -8.75 9.99 -7.82
N PRO A 223 -8.20 10.62 -6.76
CA PRO A 223 -8.86 11.71 -6.06
C PRO A 223 -9.11 12.96 -6.93
N GLN A 224 -8.42 13.06 -8.05
CA GLN A 224 -8.46 14.22 -8.94
C GLN A 224 -9.52 14.09 -10.03
N THR A 225 -9.65 12.89 -10.58
CA THR A 225 -10.57 12.63 -11.69
C THR A 225 -11.82 11.87 -11.24
N ASN A 226 -11.80 11.29 -10.04
CA ASN A 226 -12.82 10.39 -9.50
C ASN A 226 -13.14 9.24 -10.48
N ARG A 227 -12.09 8.70 -11.10
CA ARG A 227 -12.13 7.54 -12.00
C ARG A 227 -11.03 6.55 -11.63
N TRP A 228 -11.26 5.28 -11.96
CA TRP A 228 -10.20 4.27 -11.91
C TRP A 228 -9.15 4.60 -12.96
N GLU A 229 -7.89 4.67 -12.52
CA GLU A 229 -6.74 4.91 -13.39
C GLU A 229 -5.70 3.80 -13.18
N LEU A 230 -5.10 3.34 -14.29
CA LEU A 230 -4.00 2.38 -14.29
C LEU A 230 -2.69 3.05 -13.91
N LEU A 231 -1.93 2.42 -13.01
CA LEU A 231 -0.53 2.77 -12.78
C LEU A 231 0.36 2.08 -13.81
N GLU A 232 1.14 2.88 -14.53
CA GLU A 232 2.16 2.41 -15.47
C GLU A 232 3.31 1.74 -14.70
N PRO A 233 3.68 0.49 -15.03
CA PRO A 233 4.90 -0.12 -14.52
C PRO A 233 6.12 0.62 -15.08
N ARG A 234 7.03 1.04 -14.20
CA ARG A 234 8.22 1.82 -14.58
C ARG A 234 9.48 1.14 -14.05
N PRO A 235 10.40 0.69 -14.93
CA PRO A 235 11.68 0.14 -14.51
C PRO A 235 12.42 1.09 -13.57
N GLY A 236 12.99 0.57 -12.49
CA GLY A 236 13.72 1.37 -11.50
C GLY A 236 12.86 2.33 -10.67
N HIS A 237 11.53 2.22 -10.70
CA HIS A 237 10.64 3.04 -9.89
C HIS A 237 9.77 2.17 -8.98
N ALA A 238 9.82 2.44 -7.68
CA ALA A 238 8.80 1.93 -6.77
C ALA A 238 7.53 2.76 -6.89
N ILE A 239 6.40 2.16 -6.51
CA ILE A 239 5.14 2.85 -6.27
C ILE A 239 4.99 2.92 -4.75
N ILE A 240 4.80 4.12 -4.22
CA ILE A 240 4.53 4.33 -2.79
C ILE A 240 3.10 4.82 -2.63
N ASN A 241 2.37 4.24 -1.68
CA ASN A 241 1.07 4.76 -1.28
C ASN A 241 0.90 4.88 0.23
N VAL A 242 0.08 5.85 0.59
CA VAL A 242 -0.34 6.12 1.97
C VAL A 242 -1.46 5.15 2.34
N GLY A 243 -1.35 4.56 3.54
CA GLY A 243 -2.39 3.71 4.12
C GLY A 243 -3.17 4.41 5.24
N ASP A 244 -4.17 3.71 5.76
CA ASP A 244 -5.10 4.23 6.76
C ASP A 244 -4.39 4.64 8.06
N SER A 245 -3.40 3.86 8.50
CA SER A 245 -2.66 4.12 9.73
C SER A 245 -1.71 5.32 9.64
N LEU A 246 -1.54 5.93 8.46
CA LEU A 246 -0.89 7.24 8.33
C LEU A 246 -1.92 8.36 8.12
N ARG A 247 -3.00 8.08 7.38
CA ARG A 247 -4.10 9.04 7.20
C ARG A 247 -4.73 9.45 8.53
N PHE A 248 -5.08 8.49 9.39
CA PHE A 248 -5.78 8.79 10.64
C PHE A 248 -4.96 9.65 11.61
N PRO A 249 -3.69 9.33 11.95
CA PRO A 249 -2.88 10.20 12.81
C PRO A 249 -2.61 11.57 12.18
N SER A 250 -2.55 11.66 10.84
CA SER A 250 -2.42 12.93 10.13
C SER A 250 -3.67 13.82 10.19
N LYS A 251 -4.78 13.32 10.76
CA LYS A 251 -6.11 13.96 10.77
C LYS A 251 -6.61 14.22 9.35
N ASP A 252 -6.59 13.17 8.52
CA ASP A 252 -7.02 13.19 7.12
C ASP A 252 -6.24 14.18 6.22
N LYS A 253 -5.07 14.66 6.66
CA LYS A 253 -4.20 15.51 5.83
C LYS A 253 -3.54 14.72 4.70
N LEU A 254 -3.27 13.42 4.90
CA LEU A 254 -2.63 12.55 3.92
C LEU A 254 -3.66 11.56 3.36
N ALA A 255 -3.68 11.37 2.04
CA ALA A 255 -4.70 10.62 1.33
C ALA A 255 -4.41 9.11 1.35
N SER A 256 -5.19 8.32 2.08
CA SER A 256 -5.25 6.87 1.87
C SER A 256 -6.19 6.60 0.70
N VAL A 257 -5.71 5.97 -0.37
CA VAL A 257 -6.45 5.90 -1.64
C VAL A 257 -6.85 4.49 -2.00
N VAL A 258 -8.12 4.36 -2.40
CA VAL A 258 -8.72 3.09 -2.80
C VAL A 258 -8.03 2.61 -4.07
N HIS A 259 -7.56 1.37 -4.04
CA HIS A 259 -6.88 0.74 -5.16
C HIS A 259 -7.30 -0.72 -5.27
N ARG A 260 -7.09 -1.31 -6.45
CA ARG A 260 -7.40 -2.71 -6.77
C ARG A 260 -6.36 -3.25 -7.73
N VAL A 261 -6.26 -4.56 -7.83
CA VAL A 261 -5.51 -5.20 -8.92
C VAL A 261 -6.50 -5.97 -9.76
N ILE A 262 -6.56 -5.67 -11.06
CA ILE A 262 -7.38 -6.42 -12.01
C ILE A 262 -6.52 -6.81 -13.23
N PRO A 263 -6.67 -8.03 -13.77
CA PRO A 263 -6.09 -8.38 -15.07
C PRO A 263 -6.58 -7.44 -16.17
N ILE A 264 -5.70 -7.16 -17.13
CA ILE A 264 -6.03 -6.34 -18.30
C ILE A 264 -6.06 -7.25 -19.53
N LYS A 265 -7.23 -7.33 -20.15
CA LYS A 265 -7.47 -8.17 -21.33
C LYS A 265 -6.46 -7.82 -22.44
N GLY A 266 -5.85 -8.83 -23.03
CA GLY A 266 -4.87 -8.67 -24.11
C GLY A 266 -3.54 -8.00 -23.71
N LYS A 267 -3.32 -7.66 -22.42
CA LYS A 267 -2.04 -7.12 -21.92
C LYS A 267 -1.33 -8.00 -20.90
N GLN A 268 -2.02 -8.98 -20.31
CA GLN A 268 -1.41 -9.94 -19.40
C GLN A 268 -1.01 -11.21 -20.15
N ASP A 269 0.19 -11.24 -20.70
CA ASP A 269 0.77 -12.37 -21.42
C ASP A 269 1.65 -13.28 -20.54
N GLU A 270 1.91 -12.88 -19.29
CA GLU A 270 2.65 -13.60 -18.26
C GLU A 270 2.01 -13.46 -16.87
N ASP A 271 2.55 -14.19 -15.89
CA ASP A 271 2.20 -13.99 -14.49
C ASP A 271 2.63 -12.58 -14.04
N ARG A 272 1.75 -11.88 -13.32
CA ARG A 272 2.10 -10.62 -12.67
C ARG A 272 2.69 -10.91 -11.29
N TYR A 273 3.86 -10.32 -11.02
CA TYR A 273 4.51 -10.38 -9.72
C TYR A 273 4.54 -9.00 -9.09
N SER A 274 4.33 -8.94 -7.78
CA SER A 274 4.57 -7.72 -7.02
C SER A 274 5.20 -8.00 -5.67
N ILE A 275 6.18 -7.16 -5.31
CA ILE A 275 6.87 -7.20 -4.03
C ILE A 275 6.42 -5.96 -3.26
N ALA A 276 5.76 -6.16 -2.12
CA ALA A 276 5.22 -5.08 -1.30
C ALA A 276 5.81 -5.14 0.10
N TYR A 277 6.49 -4.08 0.53
CA TYR A 277 6.80 -3.89 1.94
C TYR A 277 5.73 -3.01 2.59
N PHE A 278 4.95 -3.61 3.49
CA PHE A 278 3.90 -2.92 4.23
C PHE A 278 4.48 -2.42 5.54
N LEU A 279 4.76 -1.11 5.63
CA LEU A 279 5.13 -0.46 6.88
C LEU A 279 3.88 -0.25 7.73
N ARG A 280 3.90 -0.72 8.98
CA ARG A 280 2.78 -0.61 9.91
C ARG A 280 3.26 -0.07 11.26
N LEU A 281 2.39 0.68 11.93
CA LEU A 281 2.62 1.20 13.28
C LEU A 281 2.93 0.05 14.26
N ASN A 282 3.59 0.39 15.37
CA ASN A 282 3.67 -0.51 16.51
C ASN A 282 2.25 -0.85 17.04
N ASP A 283 2.05 -2.08 17.49
CA ASP A 283 0.76 -2.70 17.75
C ASP A 283 -0.16 -1.91 18.71
N ASP A 284 0.44 -1.23 19.68
CA ASP A 284 -0.20 -0.49 20.77
C ASP A 284 -0.46 0.98 20.45
N VAL A 285 0.06 1.49 19.32
CA VAL A 285 -0.21 2.86 18.87
C VAL A 285 -1.71 3.01 18.65
N THR A 286 -2.27 4.10 19.19
CA THR A 286 -3.70 4.38 19.09
C THR A 286 -3.98 5.56 18.16
N PHE A 287 -5.10 5.49 17.46
CA PHE A 287 -5.60 6.56 16.60
C PHE A 287 -7.13 6.52 16.55
N ASN A 288 -7.73 7.62 16.10
CA ASN A 288 -9.16 7.69 15.86
C ASN A 288 -9.43 7.56 14.37
N ASP A 289 -10.39 6.72 14.00
CA ASP A 289 -10.91 6.68 12.64
C ASP A 289 -11.70 7.96 12.30
N SER A 290 -12.11 8.12 11.03
CA SER A 290 -12.86 9.32 10.58
C SER A 290 -14.22 9.52 11.25
N ARG A 291 -14.73 8.54 12.01
CA ARG A 291 -15.96 8.64 12.81
C ARG A 291 -15.68 8.86 14.30
N GLY A 292 -14.42 8.99 14.68
CA GLY A 292 -14.00 9.22 16.06
C GLY A 292 -13.89 7.95 16.91
N LYS A 293 -14.00 6.74 16.32
CA LYS A 293 -13.76 5.51 17.06
C LYS A 293 -12.25 5.33 17.26
N THR A 294 -11.85 5.10 18.51
CA THR A 294 -10.45 4.78 18.84
C THR A 294 -10.13 3.33 18.53
N TRP A 295 -8.97 3.13 17.90
CA TRP A 295 -8.40 1.82 17.58
C TRP A 295 -6.96 1.76 18.09
N THR A 296 -6.51 0.55 18.46
CA THR A 296 -5.08 0.23 18.42
C THR A 296 -4.70 -0.16 16.99
N ALA A 297 -3.44 -0.01 16.61
CA ALA A 297 -2.96 -0.43 15.30
C ALA A 297 -3.21 -1.92 15.05
N ARG A 298 -2.97 -2.77 16.05
CA ARG A 298 -3.35 -4.19 16.02
C ARG A 298 -4.85 -4.40 15.84
N GLY A 299 -5.68 -3.68 16.59
CA GLY A 299 -7.13 -3.84 16.51
C GLY A 299 -7.71 -3.42 15.15
N TRP A 300 -7.18 -2.36 14.55
CA TRP A 300 -7.54 -1.96 13.19
C TRP A 300 -7.09 -3.00 12.16
N HIS A 301 -5.87 -3.52 12.32
CA HIS A 301 -5.33 -4.58 11.49
C HIS A 301 -6.22 -5.82 11.49
N ASP A 302 -6.45 -6.41 12.68
CA ASP A 302 -7.15 -7.68 12.81
C ASP A 302 -8.58 -7.56 12.26
N PHE A 303 -9.28 -6.47 12.62
CA PHE A 303 -10.60 -6.18 12.10
C PHE A 303 -10.63 -6.06 10.57
N LYS A 304 -9.66 -5.36 9.97
CA LYS A 304 -9.64 -5.15 8.52
C LYS A 304 -9.28 -6.42 7.75
N PHE A 305 -8.41 -7.28 8.29
CA PHE A 305 -8.11 -8.60 7.71
C PHE A 305 -9.31 -9.55 7.80
N ASP A 306 -10.10 -9.50 8.87
CA ASP A 306 -11.38 -10.21 8.92
C ASP A 306 -12.33 -9.71 7.82
N VAL A 307 -12.37 -8.39 7.61
CA VAL A 307 -13.14 -7.78 6.51
C VAL A 307 -12.60 -8.19 5.13
N PHE A 308 -11.29 -8.32 4.90
CA PHE A 308 -10.76 -8.82 3.62
C PHE A 308 -11.21 -10.26 3.31
N LYS A 309 -11.25 -11.12 4.32
CA LYS A 309 -11.67 -12.52 4.17
C LYS A 309 -13.17 -12.67 3.91
N SER A 310 -13.99 -11.73 4.37
CA SER A 310 -15.46 -11.82 4.30
C SER A 310 -16.15 -10.44 4.25
N PRO A 311 -15.84 -9.57 3.28
CA PRO A 311 -16.40 -8.22 3.20
C PRO A 311 -17.91 -8.25 2.96
N SER A 312 -18.41 -9.21 2.16
CA SER A 312 -19.85 -9.33 1.89
C SER A 312 -20.71 -9.61 3.14
N THR A 313 -20.12 -9.99 4.26
CA THR A 313 -20.80 -10.23 5.54
C THR A 313 -20.44 -9.20 6.61
N LEU A 314 -19.18 -8.77 6.68
CA LEU A 314 -18.66 -7.89 7.74
C LEU A 314 -18.66 -6.41 7.35
N ASP A 315 -18.72 -6.10 6.06
CA ASP A 315 -18.67 -4.75 5.52
C ASP A 315 -19.67 -4.61 4.37
N VAL A 316 -20.95 -4.83 4.70
CA VAL A 316 -22.06 -4.83 3.73
C VAL A 316 -22.16 -3.50 2.96
N THR A 317 -21.67 -2.40 3.55
CA THR A 317 -21.62 -1.07 2.92
C THR A 317 -20.30 -0.79 2.19
N GLY A 318 -19.30 -1.68 2.23
CA GLY A 318 -17.99 -1.53 1.59
C GLY A 318 -17.10 -0.42 2.20
N GLN A 319 -17.50 0.09 3.36
CA GLN A 319 -16.89 1.26 3.97
C GLN A 319 -15.60 0.91 4.70
N PHE A 320 -15.44 -0.27 5.28
CA PHE A 320 -14.21 -0.60 6.02
C PHE A 320 -13.08 -1.06 5.10
N LEU A 321 -13.40 -1.83 4.06
CA LEU A 321 -12.43 -2.31 3.08
C LEU A 321 -11.73 -1.13 2.39
N THR A 322 -12.48 -0.07 2.10
CA THR A 322 -12.00 1.17 1.48
C THR A 322 -11.56 2.24 2.48
N GLY A 323 -11.45 1.91 3.77
CA GLY A 323 -11.07 2.87 4.81
C GLY A 323 -12.07 4.04 4.97
N MET A 324 -13.30 3.89 4.53
CA MET A 324 -14.38 4.89 4.51
C MET A 324 -14.11 6.00 3.49
N MET A 325 -13.22 5.73 2.54
CA MET A 325 -12.89 6.68 1.48
C MET A 325 -13.85 6.57 0.30
N GLU A 326 -14.69 5.54 0.24
CA GLU A 326 -15.62 5.30 -0.85
C GLU A 326 -17.01 4.88 -0.34
N GLU A 327 -18.04 5.43 -0.98
CA GLU A 327 -19.44 5.05 -0.79
C GLU A 327 -20.16 5.06 -2.16
N ASN A 328 -20.72 3.91 -2.56
CA ASN A 328 -21.41 3.71 -3.85
C ASN A 328 -20.55 4.04 -5.10
N ASP A 329 -19.33 3.54 -5.13
CA ASP A 329 -18.27 3.75 -6.13
C ASP A 329 -17.88 5.22 -6.34
N ARG A 330 -18.04 6.04 -5.30
CA ARG A 330 -17.63 7.45 -5.28
C ARG A 330 -16.83 7.78 -4.05
N LEU A 331 -15.79 8.60 -4.22
CA LEU A 331 -15.01 9.03 -3.07
C LEU A 331 -15.87 9.85 -2.09
N VAL A 332 -15.86 9.46 -0.84
CA VAL A 332 -16.49 10.20 0.26
C VAL A 332 -15.68 11.47 0.48
N GLY A 333 -16.35 12.63 0.43
CA GLY A 333 -15.70 13.91 0.73
C GLY A 333 -15.20 14.71 -0.47
N ASN A 334 -15.87 14.65 -1.63
CA ASN A 334 -15.59 15.47 -2.83
C ASN A 334 -15.60 17.01 -2.62
N GLY A 335 -15.74 17.50 -1.39
CA GLY A 335 -15.54 18.90 -0.98
C GLY A 335 -14.31 19.15 -0.11
N GLY A 336 -13.43 18.16 0.10
CA GLY A 336 -12.55 18.10 1.27
C GLY A 336 -11.06 17.81 1.06
N TYR A 337 -10.53 17.66 -0.16
CA TYR A 337 -9.07 17.77 -0.39
C TYR A 337 -8.64 19.25 -0.52
N ARG A 338 -9.38 20.18 0.08
CA ARG A 338 -8.91 21.55 0.26
C ARG A 338 -7.95 21.54 1.43
N ALA A 339 -6.67 21.64 1.12
CA ALA A 339 -5.67 22.15 2.06
C ALA A 339 -6.27 23.34 2.81
N THR A 340 -6.62 23.13 4.08
CA THR A 340 -6.88 24.22 5.00
C THR A 340 -5.53 24.89 5.25
N VAL A 341 -5.14 25.75 4.30
CA VAL A 341 -4.19 26.82 4.59
C VAL A 341 -4.90 27.66 5.63
N ALA A 342 -4.52 27.48 6.90
CA ALA A 342 -4.92 28.33 7.99
C ALA A 342 -4.59 29.77 7.57
N ARG A 343 -5.61 30.55 7.24
CA ARG A 343 -5.48 32.01 7.21
C ARG A 343 -5.32 32.43 8.65
N ASP A 344 -4.07 32.68 9.05
CA ASP A 344 -3.76 33.47 10.24
C ASP A 344 -4.54 34.78 10.16
N ARG A 345 -5.63 34.86 10.93
CA ARG A 345 -6.26 36.14 11.24
C ARG A 345 -5.55 36.68 12.47
N HIS A 346 -4.37 37.26 12.29
CA HIS A 346 -3.84 38.24 13.23
C HIS A 346 -3.11 39.34 12.48
N THR A 347 -3.37 40.58 12.91
CA THR A 347 -2.78 41.86 12.47
C THR A 347 -3.36 42.54 11.22
N SER A 348 -4.43 43.31 11.43
CA SER A 348 -4.44 44.70 10.94
C SER A 348 -5.36 45.55 11.84
N ARG A 349 -4.75 46.18 12.84
CA ARG A 349 -5.27 47.36 13.52
C ARG A 349 -4.26 48.47 13.27
N MET A 350 -4.80 49.67 13.02
CA MET A 350 -4.12 50.95 12.85
C MET A 350 -3.46 51.20 11.49
N LEU A 351 -4.12 52.00 10.66
CA LEU A 351 -3.75 53.40 10.38
C LEU A 351 -4.66 53.94 9.28
N GLN A 352 -5.46 54.97 9.60
CA GLN A 352 -5.71 56.16 8.78
C GLN A 352 -7.00 56.85 9.27
N GLY A 353 -6.80 57.83 10.16
CA GLY A 353 -7.66 59.00 10.26
C GLY A 353 -6.77 60.20 9.98
N PHE A 354 -6.90 60.76 8.78
CA PHE A 354 -6.75 62.17 8.43
C PHE A 354 -7.49 62.40 7.12
#